data_AF-A0A7S0HVQ5-F1
#
_entry.id   AF-A0A7S0HVQ5-F1
#
_cell.length_a   1.000
_cell.length_b   1.000
_cell.length_c   1.000
_cell.angle_alpha   90.00
_cell.angle_beta   90.00
_cell.angle_gamma   90.00
#
_symmetry.space_group_name_H-M   'P 1'
#
loop_
_entity.id
_entity.type
_entity.pdbx_description
1 polymer ?
#
loop_
_entity_poly.entity_id
_entity_poly.type
_entity_poly.pdbx_seq_one_letter_code
_entity_poly.pdbx_strand_id
1 'polypeptide(L)'
;ESMSPGRQVLGGSFCLIGAIGGLTLGSAAGLVLHALFSEEALLTYAWRIPFWMGILIGLFALWLRHGVEESNDFEEMKRGQAKASLPVREALLSYPVEILLCILAVTLCCA
;
A
#
# COMPACT_ATOMS: atom_id res chain seq x y z
N GLU A 1 -3.02 -15.78 -13.50
CA GLU A 1 -3.34 -17.18 -13.86
C GLU A 1 -4.84 -17.49 -13.96
N SER A 2 -5.72 -16.98 -13.08
CA SER A 2 -7.11 -17.46 -12.94
C SER A 2 -8.19 -16.75 -13.79
N MET A 3 -7.85 -15.87 -14.73
CA MET A 3 -8.85 -15.08 -15.51
C MET A 3 -8.99 -15.60 -16.95
N SER A 4 -10.22 -15.73 -17.45
CA SER A 4 -10.53 -16.28 -18.79
C SER A 4 -9.85 -15.51 -19.94
N PRO A 5 -9.47 -16.18 -21.06
CA PRO A 5 -8.82 -15.54 -22.20
C PRO A 5 -9.69 -14.37 -22.73
N GLY A 6 -9.15 -13.15 -22.72
CA GLY A 6 -9.86 -11.91 -23.10
C GLY A 6 -10.20 -10.95 -21.95
N ARG A 7 -10.39 -11.44 -20.70
CA ARG A 7 -10.67 -10.58 -19.51
C ARG A 7 -9.43 -10.26 -18.67
N GLN A 8 -8.33 -10.98 -18.92
CA GLN A 8 -7.02 -10.76 -18.30
C GLN A 8 -6.48 -9.35 -18.56
N VAL A 9 -6.73 -8.81 -19.76
CA VAL A 9 -6.32 -7.44 -20.12
C VAL A 9 -7.07 -6.42 -19.26
N LEU A 10 -8.38 -6.60 -19.05
CA LEU A 10 -9.18 -5.73 -18.19
C LEU A 10 -8.69 -5.78 -16.73
N GLY A 11 -8.46 -6.97 -16.19
CA GLY A 11 -7.93 -7.13 -14.83
C GLY A 11 -6.55 -6.47 -14.64
N GLY A 12 -5.64 -6.66 -15.60
CA GLY A 12 -4.35 -5.99 -15.62
C GLY A 12 -4.45 -4.47 -15.74
N SER A 13 -5.37 -3.96 -16.57
CA SER A 13 -5.64 -2.52 -16.70
C SER A 13 -6.11 -1.90 -15.40
N PHE A 14 -7.02 -2.55 -14.65
CA PHE A 14 -7.46 -2.04 -13.34
C PHE A 14 -6.34 -1.97 -12.32
N CYS A 15 -5.43 -2.96 -12.32
CA CYS A 15 -4.26 -2.96 -11.45
C CYS A 15 -3.33 -1.78 -11.79
N LEU A 16 -3.09 -1.55 -13.08
CA LEU A 16 -2.26 -0.44 -13.57
C LEU A 16 -2.90 0.93 -13.26
N ILE A 17 -4.21 1.07 -13.49
CA ILE A 17 -4.97 2.29 -13.16
C ILE A 17 -4.90 2.57 -11.67
N GLY A 18 -4.99 1.54 -10.82
CA GLY A 18 -4.82 1.68 -9.38
C GLY A 18 -3.41 2.16 -9.00
N ALA A 19 -2.37 1.61 -9.63
CA ALA A 19 -0.98 2.00 -9.38
C ALA A 19 -0.69 3.44 -9.83
N ILE A 20 -1.02 3.79 -11.08
CA ILE A 20 -0.84 5.14 -11.61
C ILE A 20 -1.72 6.14 -10.87
N GLY A 21 -2.98 5.78 -10.61
CA GLY A 21 -3.91 6.60 -9.85
C GLY A 21 -3.40 6.89 -8.44
N GLY A 22 -2.88 5.89 -7.73
CA GLY A 22 -2.26 6.06 -6.43
C GLY A 22 -1.06 7.01 -6.46
N LEU A 23 -0.19 6.88 -7.47
CA LEU A 23 0.95 7.78 -7.65
C LEU A 23 0.49 9.22 -7.91
N THR A 24 -0.47 9.42 -8.81
CA THR A 24 -1.02 10.74 -9.12
C THR A 24 -1.71 11.38 -7.92
N LEU A 25 -2.47 10.60 -7.14
CA LEU A 25 -3.11 11.06 -5.91
C LEU A 25 -2.07 11.47 -4.85
N GLY A 26 -0.96 10.73 -4.72
CA GLY A 26 0.14 11.10 -3.85
C GLY A 26 0.75 12.46 -4.21
N SER A 27 1.05 12.67 -5.49
CA SER A 27 1.57 13.96 -5.99
C SER A 27 0.55 15.10 -5.81
N ALA A 28 -0.73 14.84 -6.07
CA ALA A 28 -1.80 15.82 -5.86
C ALA A 28 -1.96 16.19 -4.38
N ALA A 29 -1.83 15.23 -3.46
CA ALA A 29 -1.85 15.50 -2.03
C ALA A 29 -0.70 16.43 -1.62
N GLY A 30 0.50 16.24 -2.15
CA GLY A 30 1.63 17.15 -1.96
C GLY A 30 1.32 18.58 -2.42
N LEU A 31 0.74 18.72 -3.62
CA LEU A 31 0.32 20.02 -4.15
C LEU A 31 -0.73 20.71 -3.26
N VAL A 32 -1.72 19.97 -2.78
CA VAL A 32 -2.76 20.49 -1.88
C VAL A 32 -2.15 20.96 -0.56
N LEU A 33 -1.19 20.23 0.00
CA LEU A 33 -0.50 20.66 1.22
C LEU A 33 0.29 21.95 1.00
N HIS A 34 1.00 22.07 -0.13
CA HIS A 34 1.69 23.31 -0.50
C HIS A 34 0.74 24.49 -0.73
N ALA A 35 -0.48 24.25 -1.19
CA ALA A 35 -1.48 25.30 -1.39
C ALA A 35 -2.17 25.74 -0.07
N LEU A 36 -2.28 24.84 0.91
CA LEU A 36 -2.98 25.09 2.17
C LEU A 36 -2.08 25.58 3.31
N PHE A 37 -0.78 25.24 3.28
CA PHE A 37 0.15 25.53 4.36
C PHE A 37 1.32 26.41 3.88
N SER A 38 1.81 27.30 4.75
CA SER A 38 3.06 28.01 4.52
C SER A 38 4.25 27.05 4.53
N GLU A 39 5.35 27.43 3.88
CA GLU A 39 6.56 26.60 3.78
C GLU A 39 7.09 26.16 5.15
N GLU A 40 7.04 27.06 6.14
CA GLU A 40 7.41 26.76 7.53
C GLU A 40 6.50 25.70 8.17
N ALA A 41 5.19 25.80 7.97
CA ALA A 41 4.22 24.83 8.49
C ALA A 41 4.35 23.46 7.80
N LEU A 42 4.70 23.47 6.52
CA LEU A 42 4.87 22.26 5.73
C LEU A 42 6.05 21.43 6.19
N LEU A 43 7.19 22.08 6.47
CA LEU A 43 8.39 21.45 7.03
C LEU A 43 8.22 21.04 8.50
N THR A 44 7.42 21.77 9.27
CA THR A 44 7.22 21.50 10.71
C THR A 44 6.26 20.34 10.96
N TYR A 45 5.09 20.33 10.31
CA TYR A 45 4.04 19.34 10.62
C TYR A 45 3.23 18.84 9.43
N ALA A 46 2.98 19.65 8.39
CA ALA A 46 2.01 19.28 7.37
C ALA A 46 2.47 18.09 6.50
N TRP A 47 3.78 17.88 6.37
CA TRP A 47 4.35 16.71 5.69
C TRP A 47 3.93 15.36 6.31
N ARG A 48 3.50 15.34 7.58
CA ARG A 48 3.06 14.11 8.28
C ARG A 48 1.66 13.67 7.88
N ILE A 49 0.80 14.61 7.47
CA ILE A 49 -0.59 14.38 7.05
C ILE A 49 -0.70 13.28 5.97
N PRO A 50 0.08 13.30 4.87
CA PRO A 50 -0.02 12.27 3.82
C PRO A 50 0.38 10.87 4.30
N PHE A 51 1.27 10.76 5.29
CA PHE A 51 1.62 9.47 5.89
C PHE A 51 0.46 8.89 6.70
N TRP A 52 -0.19 9.70 7.54
CA TRP A 52 -1.38 9.26 8.29
C TRP A 52 -2.53 8.86 7.36
N MET A 53 -2.76 9.64 6.30
CA MET A 53 -3.72 9.30 5.25
C MET A 53 -3.36 7.99 4.55
N GLY A 54 -2.08 7.78 4.23
CA GLY A 54 -1.59 6.53 3.64
C GLY A 54 -1.80 5.31 4.54
N ILE A 55 -1.57 5.44 5.85
CA ILE A 55 -1.84 4.37 6.82
C ILE A 55 -3.34 4.03 6.85
N LEU A 56 -4.22 5.03 6.92
CA LEU A 56 -5.67 4.82 6.92
C LEU A 56 -6.14 4.13 5.64
N ILE A 57 -5.66 4.58 4.48
CA ILE A 57 -5.98 3.97 3.18
C ILE A 57 -5.43 2.54 3.11
N GLY A 58 -4.22 2.29 3.62
CA GLY A 58 -3.62 0.97 3.70
C GLY A 58 -4.42 0.00 4.57
N LEU A 59 -4.86 0.45 5.75
CA LEU A 59 -5.75 -0.33 6.62
C LEU A 59 -7.10 -0.61 5.96
N PHE A 60 -7.67 0.38 5.27
CA PHE A 60 -8.89 0.20 4.51
C PHE A 60 -8.73 -0.80 3.35
N ALA A 61 -7.59 -0.77 2.65
CA ALA A 61 -7.25 -1.74 1.61
C ALA A 61 -7.06 -3.14 2.19
N LEU A 62 -6.45 -3.27 3.38
CA LEU A 62 -6.36 -4.54 4.10
C LEU A 62 -7.74 -5.07 4.52
N TRP A 63 -8.64 -4.18 4.95
CA TRP A 63 -10.02 -4.54 5.29
C TRP A 63 -10.81 -5.03 4.06
N LEU A 64 -10.71 -4.32 2.93
CA LEU A 64 -11.26 -4.75 1.64
C LEU A 64 -10.76 -6.14 1.23
N ARG A 65 -9.49 -6.42 1.46
CA ARG A 65 -8.87 -7.72 1.16
C ARG A 65 -9.38 -8.85 2.06
N HIS A 66 -9.92 -8.53 3.24
CA HIS A 66 -10.49 -9.52 4.16
C HIS A 66 -11.86 -10.03 3.70
N GLY A 67 -12.58 -9.26 2.86
CA GLY A 67 -13.91 -9.60 2.36
C GLY A 67 -13.93 -10.34 1.01
N VAL A 68 -12.77 -10.61 0.40
CA VAL A 68 -12.69 -11.42 -0.82
C VAL A 68 -12.64 -12.89 -0.40
N GLU A 69 -13.83 -13.49 -0.24
CA GLU A 69 -13.96 -14.94 -0.08
C GLU A 69 -13.25 -15.64 -1.24
N GLU A 70 -12.26 -16.47 -0.89
CA GLU A 70 -11.47 -17.22 -1.85
C GLU A 70 -12.38 -18.11 -2.71
N SER A 71 -12.36 -17.88 -4.01
CA SER A 71 -12.96 -18.77 -5.01
C SER A 71 -12.52 -20.22 -4.72
N ASN A 72 -13.45 -21.18 -4.86
CA ASN A 72 -13.32 -22.62 -4.55
C ASN A 72 -12.03 -23.32 -5.05
N ASP A 73 -11.24 -22.70 -5.92
CA ASP A 73 -9.93 -23.20 -6.38
C ASP A 73 -8.81 -23.09 -5.32
N PHE A 74 -9.01 -22.36 -4.22
CA PHE A 74 -7.99 -22.15 -3.18
C PHE A 74 -7.92 -23.27 -2.14
N GLU A 75 -8.99 -24.06 -1.99
CA GLU A 75 -9.04 -25.17 -1.02
C GLU A 75 -8.16 -26.37 -1.45
N GLU A 76 -7.93 -26.57 -2.75
CA GLU A 76 -6.99 -27.59 -3.24
C GLU A 76 -5.52 -27.20 -3.04
N MET A 77 -5.17 -25.91 -3.14
CA MET A 77 -3.80 -25.43 -2.85
C MET A 77 -3.49 -25.37 -1.35
N LYS A 78 -4.50 -25.16 -0.49
CA LYS A 78 -4.37 -25.13 0.97
C LYS A 78 -3.84 -26.43 1.58
N ARG A 79 -4.11 -27.58 0.94
CA ARG A 79 -3.56 -28.88 1.38
C ARG A 79 -2.05 -29.01 1.15
N GLY A 80 -1.48 -28.24 0.21
CA GLY A 80 -0.03 -28.23 -0.06
C GLY A 80 0.74 -27.09 0.61
N GLN A 81 0.07 -25.98 0.95
CA GLN A 81 0.71 -24.79 1.52
C GLN A 81 -0.05 -24.27 2.75
N ALA A 82 -0.11 -25.10 3.78
CA ALA A 82 -0.51 -24.68 5.11
C ALA A 82 0.57 -23.77 5.74
N LYS A 83 0.71 -22.52 5.25
CA LYS A 83 1.51 -21.45 5.87
C LYS A 83 1.29 -20.07 5.23
N ALA A 84 0.06 -19.71 4.86
CA ALA A 84 -0.28 -18.31 4.61
C ALA A 84 -0.61 -17.59 5.93
N SER A 85 0.33 -17.63 6.89
CA SER A 85 0.13 -17.01 8.21
C SER A 85 0.77 -15.64 8.26
N LEU A 86 -0.02 -14.61 7.95
CA LEU A 86 0.25 -13.19 8.22
C LEU A 86 1.36 -12.56 7.35
N PRO A 87 1.07 -12.16 6.10
CA PRO A 87 2.03 -11.49 5.22
C PRO A 87 2.64 -10.20 5.82
N VAL A 88 1.94 -9.54 6.76
CA VAL A 88 2.48 -8.39 7.51
C VAL A 88 3.55 -8.83 8.52
N ARG A 89 3.33 -9.97 9.19
CA ARG A 89 4.30 -10.54 10.14
C ARG A 89 5.50 -11.11 9.39
N GLU A 90 5.28 -11.77 8.27
CA GLU A 90 6.34 -12.25 7.37
C GLU A 90 7.17 -11.08 6.84
N ALA A 91 6.54 -9.98 6.41
CA ALA A 91 7.26 -8.79 5.94
C ALA A 91 8.09 -8.11 7.04
N LEU A 92 7.55 -7.99 8.26
CA LEU A 92 8.27 -7.45 9.42
C LEU A 92 9.46 -8.32 9.84
N LEU A 93 9.35 -9.64 9.71
CA LEU A 93 10.42 -10.57 10.06
C LEU A 93 11.44 -10.79 8.93
N SER A 94 11.02 -10.64 7.67
CA SER A 94 11.87 -10.87 6.49
C SER A 94 12.68 -9.63 6.10
N TYR A 95 12.14 -8.44 6.31
CA TYR A 95 12.78 -7.17 5.95
C TYR A 95 12.82 -6.16 7.11
N PRO A 96 13.26 -6.56 8.32
CA PRO A 96 13.32 -5.64 9.45
C PRO A 96 14.33 -4.51 9.18
N VAL A 97 15.41 -4.79 8.45
CA VAL A 97 16.45 -3.80 8.13
C VAL A 97 15.97 -2.79 7.10
N GLU A 98 15.29 -3.19 6.01
CA GLU A 98 14.68 -2.22 5.08
C GLU A 98 13.58 -1.40 5.75
N ILE A 99 12.75 -1.99 6.61
CA ILE A 99 11.71 -1.24 7.34
C ILE A 99 12.35 -0.24 8.30
N LEU A 100 13.37 -0.67 9.05
CA LEU A 100 14.11 0.22 9.94
C LEU A 100 14.84 1.29 9.14
N LEU A 101 15.41 0.97 7.98
CA LEU A 101 16.05 1.94 7.07
C LEU A 101 15.04 2.90 6.47
N CYS A 102 13.81 2.49 6.13
CA CYS A 102 12.77 3.40 5.68
C CYS A 102 12.35 4.35 6.81
N ILE A 103 12.14 3.83 8.02
CA ILE A 103 11.81 4.66 9.20
C ILE A 103 12.97 5.61 9.52
N LEU A 104 14.19 5.09 9.51
CA LEU A 104 15.40 5.84 9.82
C LEU A 104 15.71 6.85 8.73
N ALA A 105 15.53 6.53 7.44
CA ALA A 105 15.72 7.45 6.33
C ALA A 105 14.68 8.57 6.34
N VAL A 106 13.42 8.25 6.64
CA VAL A 106 12.38 9.28 6.86
C VAL A 106 12.73 10.16 8.07
N THR A 107 13.36 9.60 9.10
CA THR A 107 13.77 10.36 10.29
C THR A 107 15.06 11.16 10.06
N LEU A 108 16.05 10.63 9.35
CA LEU A 108 17.36 11.22 9.05
C LEU A 108 17.31 12.26 7.93
N CYS A 109 16.43 12.09 6.94
CA CYS A 109 16.20 13.13 5.93
C CYS A 109 15.54 14.38 6.56
N CYS A 110 15.04 14.27 7.79
CA CYS A 110 14.36 15.32 8.54
C CYS A 110 15.15 15.81 9.78
N ALA A 111 16.41 15.38 9.97
CA ALA A 111 17.33 15.90 10.98
C ALA A 111 18.42 16.76 10.33
#